data_AF-A0A811UX56-F1
#
_entry.id   AF-A0A811UX56-F1
#
_cell.length_a   1.000
_cell.length_b   1.000
_cell.length_c   1.000
_cell.angle_alpha   90.00
_cell.angle_beta   90.00
_cell.angle_gamma   90.00
#
_symmetry.space_group_name_H-M   'P 1'
#
loop_
_entity.id
_entity.type
_entity.pdbx_description
1 polymer ?
#
loop_
_entity_poly.entity_id
_entity_poly.type
_entity_poly.pdbx_seq_one_letter_code
_entity_poly.pdbx_strand_id
1 'polypeptide(L)' 'MSSSQAIRSSKYSYRASSTGPGAADISIEYSADLAALSRLEDKIRLLQDDLEAERELRQRLLLFFLHKYLSYK' A
#
# COMPACT_ATOMS: atom_id res chain seq x y z
N MET A 1 -10.80 -19.79 -14.16
CA MET A 1 -11.37 -18.54 -14.68
C MET A 1 -10.35 -17.44 -14.43
N SER A 2 -9.59 -17.01 -15.46
CA SER A 2 -8.58 -15.96 -15.32
C SER A 2 -9.12 -14.69 -15.95
N SER A 3 -9.59 -13.76 -15.12
CA SER A 3 -10.06 -12.44 -15.57
C SER A 3 -8.86 -11.52 -15.72
N SER A 4 -8.35 -11.38 -16.95
CA SER A 4 -7.42 -10.32 -17.33
C SER A 4 -8.16 -8.99 -17.28
N GLN A 5 -8.18 -8.35 -16.10
CA GLN A 5 -8.65 -6.98 -15.96
C GLN A 5 -7.68 -6.08 -16.70
N ALA A 6 -8.08 -5.60 -17.89
CA ALA A 6 -7.30 -4.63 -18.64
C ALA A 6 -7.16 -3.36 -17.78
N ILE A 7 -5.93 -3.06 -17.39
CA ILE A 7 -5.59 -1.89 -16.58
C ILE A 7 -5.90 -0.66 -17.44
N ARG A 8 -6.97 0.08 -17.08
CA ARG A 8 -7.26 1.39 -17.65
C ARG A 8 -6.21 2.37 -17.14
N SER A 9 -5.06 2.44 -17.80
CA SER A 9 -4.18 3.59 -17.65
C SER A 9 -4.88 4.80 -18.25
N SER A 10 -5.28 5.74 -17.40
CA SER A 10 -5.84 7.02 -17.84
C SER A 10 -4.75 7.84 -18.49
N LYS A 11 -4.58 7.67 -19.81
CA LYS A 11 -3.64 8.45 -20.62
C LYS A 11 -4.16 9.89 -20.72
N TYR A 12 -3.60 10.79 -19.91
CA TYR A 12 -3.82 12.22 -20.08
C TYR A 12 -2.75 12.77 -21.03
N SER A 13 -3.16 13.12 -22.25
CA SER A 13 -2.26 13.73 -23.24
C SER A 13 -2.40 15.25 -23.17
N TYR A 14 -1.30 15.95 -22.90
CA TYR A 14 -1.27 17.40 -22.98
C TYR A 14 -0.74 17.78 -24.36
N ARG A 15 -1.62 18.31 -25.22
CA ARG A 15 -1.19 18.93 -26.47
C ARG A 15 -0.67 20.32 -26.12
N ALA A 16 0.65 20.51 -26.14
CA ALA A 16 1.23 21.83 -26.00
C ALA A 16 0.78 22.68 -27.22
N SER A 17 -0.17 23.58 -27.01
CA SER A 17 -0.59 24.56 -28.02
C SER A 17 0.44 25.69 -28.11
N SER A 18 1.67 25.35 -28.50
CA SER A 18 2.67 26.33 -28.94
C SER A 18 2.76 26.24 -30.45
N THR A 19 2.34 27.30 -31.13
CA THR A 19 2.28 27.43 -32.59
C THR A 19 3.69 27.57 -33.18
N GLY A 20 4.50 26.51 -33.12
CA GLY A 20 5.88 26.51 -33.60
C GLY A 20 6.35 25.12 -34.04
N PRO A 21 7.23 25.02 -35.05
CA PRO A 21 7.75 23.75 -35.56
C PRO A 21 8.66 23.12 -34.48
N GLY A 22 8.10 22.19 -33.71
CA GLY A 22 8.77 21.59 -32.55
C GLY A 22 7.85 21.22 -31.38
N ALA A 23 6.52 21.33 -31.53
CA ALA A 23 5.57 20.86 -30.53
C ALA A 23 5.65 19.32 -30.37
N ALA A 24 6.51 18.87 -29.46
CA ALA A 24 6.56 17.48 -29.03
C ALA A 24 5.32 17.17 -28.18
N ASP A 25 4.57 16.14 -28.56
CA ASP A 25 3.50 15.61 -27.73
C ASP A 25 4.09 15.13 -26.39
N ILE A 26 3.71 15.80 -25.29
CA ILE A 26 4.13 15.39 -23.94
C ILE A 26 3.15 14.33 -23.46
N SER A 27 3.55 13.06 -23.60
CA SER A 27 2.84 11.93 -23.01
C SER A 27 3.30 11.75 -21.56
N ILE A 28 2.49 12.20 -20.60
CA ILE A 28 2.74 11.93 -19.17
C ILE A 28 2.17 10.55 -18.87
N GLU A 29 3.05 9.56 -18.77
CA GLU A 29 2.67 8.19 -18.44
C GLU A 29 2.74 8.02 -16.92
N TYR A 30 1.58 7.87 -16.26
CA TYR A 30 1.51 7.38 -14.89
C TYR A 30 1.76 5.87 -14.89
N SER A 31 2.96 5.45 -15.28
CA SER A 31 3.43 4.07 -15.07
C SER A 31 3.80 3.96 -13.59
N ALA A 32 2.79 3.86 -12.72
CA ALA A 32 3.06 3.29 -11.40
C ALA A 32 3.58 1.88 -11.66
N ASP A 33 4.85 1.63 -11.34
CA ASP A 33 5.46 0.30 -11.46
C ASP A 33 4.60 -0.66 -10.65
N LEU A 34 3.75 -1.46 -11.31
CA LEU A 34 2.90 -2.45 -10.65
C LEU A 34 3.73 -3.42 -9.81
N ALA A 35 4.98 -3.66 -10.21
CA ALA A 35 5.97 -4.39 -9.42
C ALA A 35 6.34 -3.67 -8.10
N ALA A 36 6.42 -2.35 -8.09
CA ALA A 36 6.64 -1.58 -6.86
C ALA A 36 5.42 -1.62 -5.93
N LEU A 37 4.20 -1.56 -6.49
CA LEU A 37 2.97 -1.72 -5.71
C LEU A 37 2.84 -3.13 -5.11
N SER A 38 3.10 -4.18 -5.89
CA SER A 38 3.08 -5.57 -5.38
C SER A 38 4.11 -5.79 -4.25
N ARG A 39 5.32 -5.26 -4.37
CA ARG A 39 6.32 -5.31 -3.28
C ARG A 39 5.86 -4.56 -2.03
N LEU A 40 5.11 -3.47 -2.20
CA LEU A 40 4.56 -2.72 -1.08
C LEU A 40 3.43 -3.49 -0.39
N GLU A 41 2.55 -4.13 -1.14
CA GLU A 41 1.50 -5.00 -0.60
C GLU A 41 2.08 -6.15 0.24
N ASP A 42 3.13 -6.80 -0.24
CA ASP A 42 3.79 -7.88 0.52
C ASP A 42 4.39 -7.37 1.84
N LYS A 43 4.99 -6.17 1.83
CA LYS A 43 5.47 -5.53 3.07
C LYS A 43 4.34 -5.18 4.03
N ILE A 44 3.21 -4.72 3.52
CA ILE A 44 2.04 -4.40 4.36
C ILE A 44 1.52 -5.68 5.03
N ARG A 45 1.46 -6.80 4.32
CA ARG A 45 1.06 -8.09 4.91
C ARG A 45 1.99 -8.52 6.04
N LEU A 46 3.31 -8.43 5.85
CA LEU A 46 4.27 -8.74 6.91
C LEU A 46 4.10 -7.84 8.15
N LEU A 47 3.91 -6.53 7.95
CA LEU A 47 3.66 -5.61 9.05
C LEU A 47 2.33 -5.87 9.78
N GLN A 48 1.32 -6.39 9.07
CA GLN A 48 0.05 -6.79 9.70
C GLN A 48 0.26 -7.98 10.63
N ASP A 49 1.02 -8.99 10.20
CA ASP A 49 1.35 -10.16 11.02
C ASP A 49 2.16 -9.76 12.27
N ASP A 50 3.18 -8.91 12.09
CA ASP A 50 3.99 -8.37 13.19
C ASP A 50 3.12 -7.62 14.21
N LEU A 51 2.20 -6.77 13.73
CA LEU A 51 1.30 -6.00 14.58
C LEU A 51 0.32 -6.90 15.35
N GLU A 52 -0.16 -7.98 14.76
CA GLU A 52 -1.03 -8.94 15.42
C GLU A 52 -0.31 -9.68 16.54
N ALA A 53 0.93 -10.11 16.30
CA ALA A 53 1.79 -10.71 17.33
C ALA A 53 2.04 -9.74 18.50
N GLU A 54 2.33 -8.46 18.22
CA GLU A 54 2.50 -7.44 19.26
C GLU A 54 1.22 -7.22 20.09
N ARG A 55 0.05 -7.18 19.43
CA ARG A 55 -1.25 -7.04 20.11
C ARG A 55 -1.53 -8.22 21.03
N GLU A 56 -1.24 -9.43 20.59
CA GLU A 56 -1.40 -10.63 21.42
C GLU A 56 -0.49 -10.59 22.66
N LEU A 57 0.80 -10.29 22.48
CA LEU A 57 1.74 -10.17 23.60
C LEU A 57 1.28 -9.09 24.59
N ARG A 58 0.84 -7.94 24.09
CA ARG A 58 0.28 -6.87 24.91
C ARG A 58 -0.93 -7.35 25.71
N GLN A 59 -1.85 -8.07 25.09
CA GLN A 59 -3.03 -8.61 25.77
C GLN A 59 -2.65 -9.61 26.86
N ARG A 60 -1.70 -10.51 26.58
CA ARG A 60 -1.18 -11.48 27.56
C ARG A 60 -0.54 -10.78 28.76
N LEU A 61 0.29 -9.76 28.53
CA LEU A 61 0.89 -8.96 29.60
C LEU A 61 -0.16 -8.24 30.43
N LEU A 62 -1.14 -7.60 29.79
CA LEU A 62 -2.24 -6.92 30.48
C LEU A 62 -3.04 -7.89 31.36
N LEU A 63 -3.38 -9.07 30.85
CA LEU A 63 -4.10 -10.10 31.61
C LEU A 63 -3.25 -10.61 32.78
N PHE A 64 -1.95 -10.81 32.59
CA PHE A 64 -1.04 -11.21 33.66
C PHE A 64 -1.00 -10.17 34.78
N PHE A 65 -0.83 -8.89 34.43
CA PHE A 65 -0.81 -7.81 35.42
C PHE A 65 -2.15 -7.66 36.13
N LEU A 66 -3.27 -7.76 35.40
CA LEU A 66 -4.60 -7.69 35.99
C LEU A 66 -4.83 -8.84 36.98
N HIS A 67 -4.45 -10.06 36.59
CA HIS A 67 -4.54 -11.24 37.45
C HIS A 67 -3.67 -11.08 38.70
N LYS A 68 -2.43 -10.62 38.55
CA LYS A 68 -1.55 -10.32 39.69
C LYS A 68 -2.14 -9.25 40.59
N TYR A 69 -2.62 -8.14 40.03
CA TYR A 69 -3.22 -7.04 40.78
C TYR A 69 -4.44 -7.50 41.61
N LEU A 70 -5.31 -8.34 41.03
CA LEU A 70 -6.44 -8.95 41.75
C LEU A 70 -5.99 -9.94 42.83
N SER A 71 -4.91 -10.69 42.61
CA SER A 71 -4.36 -11.63 43.60
C SER A 71 -3.69 -10.97 44.80
N TYR A 72 -3.23 -9.72 44.67
CA TYR A 72 -2.55 -8.97 45.74
C TYR A 72 -3.49 -8.12 46.60
N LYS A 73 -4.79 -8.10 46.31
CA LYS A 73 -5.81 -7.38 47.07
C LYS A 73 -6.64 -8.35 47.91
#